data_AF-A0A7J9D115-F1
#
_entry.id   AF-A0A7J9D115-F1
#
_cell.length_a   1.000
_cell.length_b   1.000
_cell.length_c   1.000
_cell.angle_alpha   90.00
_cell.angle_beta   90.00
_cell.angle_gamma   90.00
#
_symmetry.space_group_name_H-M   'P 1'
#
loop_
_entity.id
_entity.type
_entity.pdbx_description
1 polymer ?
#
loop_
_entity_poly.entity_id
_entity_poly.type
_entity_poly.pdbx_seq_one_letter_code
_entity_poly.pdbx_strand_id
1 'polypeptide(L)' 'MYVHLYNTNLRIGVPSDVMARELNVSYDKIKKYLEFLVFEGLVYMTIDDHYKFTDS' A
#
# COMPACT_ATOMS: atom_id res chain seq x y z
N MET A 1 -21.23 -0.44 6.25
CA MET A 1 -20.46 -0.12 5.02
C MET A 1 -18.95 0.03 5.25
N TYR A 2 -18.48 0.47 6.43
CA TYR A 2 -17.04 0.54 6.77
C TYR A 2 -16.34 -0.84 6.93
N VAL A 3 -17.08 -1.86 7.34
CA VAL A 3 -16.52 -3.19 7.66
C VAL A 3 -16.01 -3.93 6.41
N HIS A 4 -16.65 -3.73 5.25
CA HIS A 4 -16.22 -4.40 4.01
C HIS A 4 -14.89 -3.85 3.47
N LEU A 5 -14.69 -2.53 3.51
CA LEU A 5 -13.44 -1.87 3.09
C LEU A 5 -12.24 -2.32 3.92
N TYR A 6 -12.40 -2.41 5.25
CA TYR A 6 -11.34 -2.89 6.13
C TYR A 6 -10.93 -4.34 5.83
N ASN A 7 -11.92 -5.20 5.55
CA ASN A 7 -11.67 -6.61 5.24
C ASN A 7 -11.04 -6.83 3.85
N THR A 8 -11.35 -5.98 2.87
CA THR A 8 -10.70 -6.05 1.55
C THR A 8 -9.25 -5.60 1.62
N ASN A 9 -8.95 -4.54 2.36
CA ASN A 9 -7.57 -4.09 2.58
C ASN A 9 -6.71 -5.11 3.33
N LEU A 10 -7.29 -5.85 4.29
CA LEU A 10 -6.56 -6.92 4.98
C LEU A 10 -6.14 -8.05 4.02
N ARG A 11 -7.01 -8.38 3.06
CA ARG A 11 -6.80 -9.51 2.15
C ARG A 11 -5.96 -9.14 0.93
N ILE A 12 -6.14 -7.94 0.38
CA ILE A 12 -5.49 -7.50 -0.85
C ILE A 12 -4.26 -6.66 -0.55
N GLY A 13 -4.31 -5.81 0.48
CA GLY A 13 -3.25 -4.87 0.82
C GLY A 13 -3.83 -3.46 0.90
N VAL A 14 -2.97 -2.47 1.13
CA VAL A 14 -3.39 -1.06 1.13
C VAL A 14 -3.03 -0.44 -0.21
N PRO A 15 -3.97 0.20 -0.92
CA PRO A 15 -3.68 0.84 -2.20
C PRO A 15 -2.91 2.15 -2.01
N SER A 16 -2.05 2.46 -2.97
CA SER A 16 -1.12 3.59 -2.87
C SER A 16 -1.83 4.96 -2.87
N ASP A 17 -3.01 5.08 -3.50
CA ASP A 17 -3.84 6.29 -3.49
C ASP A 17 -4.40 6.59 -2.10
N VAL A 18 -4.83 5.56 -1.37
CA VAL A 18 -5.24 5.67 0.02
C VAL A 18 -4.05 6.09 0.87
N MET A 19 -2.87 5.49 0.69
CA MET A 19 -1.67 5.92 1.42
C MET A 19 -1.34 7.39 1.17
N ALA A 20 -1.41 7.85 -0.07
CA ALA A 20 -1.18 9.25 -0.43
C ALA A 20 -2.16 10.19 0.26
N ARG A 21 -3.45 9.83 0.31
CA ARG A 21 -4.49 10.61 0.98
C ARG A 21 -4.30 10.64 2.50
N GLU A 22 -4.11 9.48 3.12
CA GLU A 22 -4.03 9.36 4.59
C GLU A 22 -2.74 9.98 5.14
N LEU A 23 -1.62 9.91 4.39
CA LEU A 23 -0.35 10.52 4.78
C LEU A 23 -0.24 12.00 4.34
N ASN A 24 -1.19 12.50 3.55
CA ASN A 24 -1.15 13.83 2.93
C ASN A 24 0.17 14.08 2.18
N VAL A 25 0.59 13.09 1.39
CA VAL A 25 1.79 13.12 0.55
C VAL A 25 1.37 12.95 -0.90
N SER A 26 2.07 13.59 -1.84
CA SER A 26 1.76 13.43 -3.25
C SER A 26 1.89 11.96 -3.69
N TYR A 27 0.97 11.53 -4.57
CA TYR A 27 0.96 10.17 -5.11
C TYR A 27 2.34 9.76 -5.67
N ASP A 28 2.98 10.63 -6.46
CA ASP A 28 4.30 10.36 -7.04
C ASP A 28 5.39 10.13 -5.98
N LYS A 29 5.30 10.80 -4.83
CA LYS A 29 6.25 10.60 -3.73
C LYS A 29 6.01 9.27 -3.05
N ILE A 30 4.75 8.95 -2.74
CA ILE A 30 4.37 7.65 -2.17
C ILE A 30 4.84 6.51 -3.07
N LYS A 31 4.62 6.63 -4.39
CA LYS A 31 5.04 5.61 -5.36
C LYS A 31 6.54 5.37 -5.33
N LYS A 32 7.36 6.43 -5.32
CA LYS A 32 8.82 6.32 -5.20
C LYS A 32 9.27 5.66 -3.90
N TYR A 33 8.62 5.99 -2.77
CA TYR A 33 8.93 5.34 -1.50
C TYR A 33 8.55 3.86 -1.50
N LEU A 34 7.39 3.51 -2.05
CA LEU A 34 6.96 2.12 -2.15
C LEU A 34 7.87 1.31 -3.07
N GLU A 35 8.31 1.86 -4.20
CA GLU A 35 9.32 1.23 -5.08
C GLU A 35 10.63 0.95 -4.32
N PHE A 36 11.09 1.90 -3.52
CA PHE A 36 12.27 1.70 -2.66
C PHE A 36 12.04 0.61 -1.60
N LEU A 37 10.90 0.60 -0.92
CA LEU A 37 10.59 -0.41 0.10
C LEU A 37 10.41 -1.82 -0.50
N VAL A 38 9.91 -1.91 -1.74
CA VAL A 38 9.85 -3.17 -2.50
C VAL A 38 11.25 -3.66 -2.82
N PHE A 39 12.14 -2.76 -3.26
CA PHE A 39 13.54 -3.09 -3.53
C PHE A 39 14.26 -3.61 -2.27
N GLU A 40 14.02 -3.00 -1.11
CA GLU A 40 14.55 -3.45 0.18
C GLU A 40 13.89 -4.74 0.72
N GLY A 41 12.84 -5.25 0.04
CA GLY A 41 12.11 -6.44 0.45
C GLY A 41 11.21 -6.25 1.69
N LEU A 42 11.00 -5.00 2.13
CA LEU A 42 10.19 -4.66 3.31
C LEU A 42 8.69 -4.72 3.04
N VAL A 43 8.30 -4.43 1.80
CA VAL A 43 6.93 -4.57 1.32
C VAL A 43 6.92 -5.27 -0.04
N TYR A 44 5.77 -5.80 -0.44
CA TYR A 44 5.55 -6.31 -1.78
C TYR A 44 4.25 -5.75 -2.36
N MET A 45 4.26 -5.53 -3.68
CA MET A 45 3.07 -5.20 -4.43
C MET A 45 2.26 -6.47 -4.70
N THR A 46 0.94 -6.36 -4.54
CA THR A 46 -0.03 -7.41 -4.81
C THR A 46 -0.74 -7.10 -6.14
N ILE A 47 -2.07 -7.17 -6.19
CA ILE A 47 -2.87 -6.80 -7.36
C ILE A 47 -3.24 -5.33 -7.31
N ASP A 48 -3.39 -4.70 -8.48
CA ASP A 48 -3.96 -3.36 -8.64
C ASP A 48 -3.33 -2.28 -7.73
N ASP A 49 -1.99 -2.21 -7.65
CA ASP A 49 -1.27 -1.16 -6.92
C ASP A 49 -1.51 -1.17 -5.38
N HIS A 50 -1.82 -2.35 -4.84
CA HIS A 50 -1.96 -2.58 -3.40
C HIS A 50 -0.69 -3.19 -2.80
N TYR A 51 -0.32 -2.76 -1.59
CA TYR A 51 0.92 -3.14 -0.93
C TYR A 51 0.69 -3.81 0.42
N LYS A 52 1.59 -4.73 0.77
CA LYS A 52 1.64 -5.43 2.06
C LYS A 52 3.07 -5.50 2.58
N PHE A 53 3.21 -5.58 3.91
CA PHE A 53 4.50 -5.90 4.53
C PHE A 53 4.90 -7.35 4.23
N THR A 54 6.18 -7.56 4.00
CA THR A 54 6.77 -8.90 3.94
C THR A 54 6.82 -9.47 5.36
N ASP A 55 6.17 -10.61 5.61
CA ASP A 55 6.35 -11.34 6.87
C ASP A 55 7.80 -11.84 6.92
N SER A 56 8.54 -11.37 7.94
CA SER A 56 9.94 -11.70 8.21
C SER A 56 10.04 -12.97 9.06
#